data_AF-A0A7X8BM66-F1
#
_entry.id   AF-A0A7X8BM66-F1
#
_cell.length_a   1.000
_cell.length_b   1.000
_cell.length_c   1.000
_cell.angle_alpha   90.00
_cell.angle_beta   90.00
_cell.angle_gamma   90.00
#
_symmetry.space_group_name_H-M   'P 1'
#
loop_
_entity.id
_entity.type
_entity.pdbx_description
1 polymer ?
#
loop_
_entity_poly.entity_id
_entity_poly.type
_entity_poly.pdbx_seq_one_letter_code
_entity_poly.pdbx_strand_id
1 'polypeptide(L)'
;MGSDGFSLLGERMCKEKKLRRISLISSLIIPGLGHIIRGRIAMGVAALILDASFLAFITIMNRLRPDLGWLLWPLWSVTFAIYYFLTAYDAYRGPRLEEAPCRRDCPAGLNVPDYISLVAAGRYDEADALIRLKAPLAGILGRICPAPCEEVCTRTRIEEPIAIRALKRSAATNSSEKKILPSAVLYSKHKVAVVGAGPSGLTCAHFLAQRGYSVDLFDKESKPGGILRDIIPCFRLPQEVVQSDIDFIMNSNPGIKLFPNQALGEELSLRKLEASYDAIYLALGASRPRPLMIEGEGLEGVISGLSFLREVCIGKTKSLSGHVAVLGGGNTAVDSARAALRMGAKKVTIFYRRMRINMPAYKEEIEEAEKEGVGLHFLASPIKFEGKKRVENIVFSRMTLSDLKSGRRSELIPVHGEQWIEDVNTVIVAVGQEPDIKLLGTLGLLTDIDGKIKVNRKLATSRRKVFAGGDCVLGPSAVVEAVRDGRRAAESIDYFLRPRLFSANIARMFEFEPGFGLDRLEGSAWSVRNPGFESRRKEASDFEKLSMAKEVMCGFAKGDDEDEAKRCLACHKHNLGFLYKTGKQKGYVAQDER
;
A
#
# COMPACT_ATOMS: atom_id res chain seq x y z
N MET A 1 2.80 -4.13 -31.36
CA MET A 1 2.12 -2.84 -31.14
C MET A 1 1.90 -2.20 -32.51
N GLY A 2 0.66 -2.07 -32.96
CA GLY A 2 0.33 -1.35 -34.20
C GLY A 2 0.53 0.15 -34.03
N SER A 3 0.88 0.82 -35.13
CA SER A 3 1.13 2.25 -35.33
C SER A 3 0.03 3.20 -34.80
N ASP A 4 -1.15 2.69 -34.48
CA ASP A 4 -2.36 3.50 -34.27
C ASP A 4 -2.52 4.02 -32.84
N GLY A 5 -1.76 3.49 -31.87
CA GLY A 5 -1.76 3.98 -30.49
C GLY A 5 -1.04 5.32 -30.31
N PHE A 6 0.01 5.57 -31.10
CA PHE A 6 0.81 6.80 -31.02
C PHE A 6 0.14 8.00 -31.73
N SER A 7 -0.63 7.76 -32.80
CA SER A 7 -1.32 8.81 -33.56
C SER A 7 -2.44 9.46 -32.73
N LEU A 8 -3.26 8.66 -32.05
CA LEU A 8 -4.39 9.13 -31.23
C LEU A 8 -3.95 9.85 -29.94
N LEU A 9 -2.80 9.48 -29.38
CA LEU A 9 -2.16 10.17 -28.26
C LEU A 9 -1.65 11.57 -28.66
N GLY A 10 -1.09 11.68 -29.87
CA GLY A 10 -0.77 12.95 -30.50
C GLY A 10 -1.98 13.86 -30.64
N GLU A 11 -3.13 13.31 -31.04
CA GLU A 11 -4.39 14.05 -31.19
C GLU A 11 -4.96 14.55 -29.85
N ARG A 12 -4.92 13.74 -28.78
CA ARG A 12 -5.36 14.16 -27.43
C ARG A 12 -4.47 15.25 -26.83
N MET A 13 -3.16 15.07 -26.91
CA MET A 13 -2.21 16.10 -26.46
C MET A 13 -2.39 17.38 -27.27
N CYS A 14 -2.68 17.27 -28.57
CA CYS A 14 -3.00 18.40 -29.42
C CYS A 14 -4.32 19.07 -28.98
N LYS A 15 -5.38 18.29 -28.71
CA LYS A 15 -6.70 18.79 -28.29
C LYS A 15 -6.66 19.46 -26.92
N GLU A 16 -5.99 18.90 -25.92
CA GLU A 16 -5.91 19.51 -24.59
C GLU A 16 -4.96 20.71 -24.56
N LYS A 17 -3.82 20.67 -25.28
CA LYS A 17 -2.98 21.87 -25.46
C LYS A 17 -3.73 22.98 -26.20
N LYS A 18 -4.53 22.61 -27.21
CA LYS A 18 -5.40 23.53 -27.94
C LYS A 18 -6.46 24.10 -27.02
N LEU A 19 -7.12 23.28 -26.20
CA LEU A 19 -8.11 23.74 -25.22
C LEU A 19 -7.50 24.65 -24.15
N ARG A 20 -6.31 24.34 -23.64
CA ARG A 20 -5.57 25.19 -22.68
C ARG A 20 -5.23 26.54 -23.30
N ARG A 21 -4.71 26.54 -24.54
CA ARG A 21 -4.43 27.78 -25.28
C ARG A 21 -5.69 28.60 -25.55
N ILE A 22 -6.77 27.96 -26.01
CA ILE A 22 -8.07 28.63 -26.22
C ILE A 22 -8.56 29.22 -24.90
N SER A 23 -8.58 28.46 -23.81
CA SER A 23 -9.03 28.96 -22.50
C SER A 23 -8.18 30.12 -21.98
N LEU A 24 -6.86 30.10 -22.20
CA LEU A 24 -5.97 31.20 -21.83
C LEU A 24 -6.30 32.45 -22.64
N ILE A 25 -6.34 32.32 -23.97
CA ILE A 25 -6.61 33.44 -24.88
C ILE A 25 -8.00 34.03 -24.61
N SER A 26 -9.02 33.18 -24.48
CA SER A 26 -10.38 33.62 -24.19
C SER A 26 -10.48 34.33 -22.84
N SER A 27 -9.78 33.87 -21.79
CA SER A 27 -9.77 34.56 -20.49
C SER A 27 -8.93 35.85 -20.47
N LEU A 28 -7.96 36.00 -21.37
CA LEU A 28 -7.21 37.26 -21.55
C LEU A 28 -8.05 38.33 -22.27
N ILE A 29 -8.99 37.92 -23.11
CA ILE A 29 -9.90 38.83 -23.82
C ILE A 29 -11.11 39.17 -22.93
N ILE A 30 -11.73 38.15 -22.31
CA ILE A 30 -12.91 38.28 -21.46
C ILE A 30 -12.68 37.50 -20.15
N PRO A 31 -12.61 38.15 -18.98
CA PRO A 31 -12.37 37.49 -17.69
C PRO A 31 -13.38 36.39 -17.45
N GLY A 32 -12.90 35.19 -17.14
CA GLY A 32 -13.78 34.06 -16.85
C GLY A 32 -14.31 33.31 -18.07
N LEU A 33 -14.19 33.82 -19.30
CA LEU A 33 -14.67 33.09 -20.48
C LEU A 33 -13.93 31.76 -20.67
N GLY A 34 -12.62 31.73 -20.41
CA GLY A 34 -11.85 30.48 -20.40
C GLY A 34 -12.28 29.51 -19.31
N HIS A 35 -12.87 29.98 -18.20
CA HIS A 35 -13.46 29.09 -17.19
C HIS A 35 -14.77 28.49 -17.68
N ILE A 36 -15.62 29.26 -18.36
CA ILE A 36 -16.88 28.79 -18.95
C ILE A 36 -16.59 27.73 -20.03
N ILE A 37 -15.63 27.99 -20.92
CA ILE A 37 -15.17 27.03 -21.95
C ILE A 37 -14.69 25.70 -21.33
N ARG A 38 -14.18 25.76 -20.10
CA ARG A 38 -13.73 24.58 -19.34
C ARG A 38 -14.77 24.03 -18.37
N GLY A 39 -16.04 24.42 -18.50
CA GLY A 39 -17.16 23.92 -17.70
C GLY A 39 -17.22 24.47 -16.27
N ARG A 40 -16.39 25.45 -15.89
CA ARG A 40 -16.38 26.10 -14.57
C ARG A 40 -17.24 27.36 -14.60
N ILE A 41 -18.52 27.19 -14.93
CA ILE A 41 -19.48 28.28 -15.21
C ILE A 41 -19.55 29.28 -14.04
N ALA A 42 -19.71 28.81 -12.80
CA ALA A 42 -19.82 29.68 -11.63
C ALA A 42 -18.59 30.59 -11.44
N MET A 43 -17.38 30.06 -11.61
CA MET A 43 -16.16 30.87 -11.53
C MET A 43 -16.03 31.84 -12.71
N GLY A 44 -16.45 31.42 -13.90
CA GLY A 44 -16.46 32.28 -15.08
C GLY A 44 -17.44 33.45 -14.93
N VAL A 45 -18.66 33.18 -14.45
CA VAL A 45 -19.68 34.20 -14.19
C VAL A 45 -19.25 35.13 -13.06
N ALA A 46 -18.70 34.62 -11.97
CA ALA A 46 -18.17 35.45 -10.88
C ALA A 46 -17.07 36.40 -11.39
N ALA A 47 -16.20 35.91 -12.29
CA ALA A 47 -15.14 36.72 -12.85
C ALA A 47 -15.67 37.87 -13.75
N LEU A 48 -16.72 37.60 -14.53
CA LEU A 48 -17.43 38.61 -15.34
C LEU A 48 -18.16 39.64 -14.48
N ILE A 49 -18.82 39.20 -13.40
CA ILE A 49 -19.53 40.10 -12.48
C ILE A 49 -18.54 41.04 -11.80
N LEU A 50 -17.40 40.52 -11.35
CA LEU A 50 -16.36 41.31 -10.70
C LEU A 50 -15.81 42.36 -11.67
N ASP A 51 -15.55 41.97 -12.91
CA ASP A 51 -15.11 42.86 -13.98
C ASP A 51 -16.10 44.03 -14.22
N ALA A 52 -17.38 43.70 -14.43
CA ALA A 52 -18.44 44.68 -14.63
C ALA A 52 -18.66 45.60 -13.42
N SER A 53 -18.56 45.05 -12.20
CA SER A 53 -18.74 45.81 -10.95
C SER A 53 -17.66 46.86 -10.76
N PHE A 54 -16.41 46.55 -11.13
CA PHE A 54 -15.30 47.51 -11.07
C PHE A 54 -15.42 48.62 -12.11
N LEU A 55 -15.84 48.30 -13.34
CA LEU A 55 -16.11 49.31 -14.38
C LEU A 55 -17.23 50.28 -13.96
N ALA A 56 -18.31 49.74 -13.38
CA ALA A 56 -19.39 50.55 -12.82
C ALA A 56 -18.89 51.46 -11.69
N PHE A 57 -18.07 50.94 -10.77
CA PHE A 57 -17.49 51.71 -9.68
C PHE A 57 -16.65 52.89 -10.17
N ILE A 58 -15.76 52.67 -11.15
CA ILE A 58 -14.93 53.74 -11.71
C ILE A 58 -15.78 54.79 -12.43
N THR A 59 -16.80 54.36 -13.18
CA THR A 59 -17.73 55.26 -13.87
C THR A 59 -18.47 56.16 -12.87
N ILE A 60 -18.91 55.59 -11.75
CA ILE A 60 -19.56 56.33 -10.66
C ILE A 60 -18.56 57.29 -9.99
N MET A 61 -17.35 56.84 -9.68
CA MET A 61 -16.32 57.68 -9.04
C MET A 61 -15.88 58.85 -9.93
N ASN A 62 -15.74 58.62 -11.25
CA ASN A 62 -15.47 59.69 -12.22
C ASN A 62 -16.58 60.73 -12.26
N ARG A 63 -17.83 60.35 -11.97
CA ARG A 63 -18.99 61.26 -11.92
C ARG A 63 -19.08 62.01 -10.59
N LEU A 64 -18.74 61.37 -9.47
CA LEU A 64 -18.84 61.95 -8.13
C LEU A 64 -17.63 62.82 -7.77
N ARG A 65 -16.43 62.40 -8.17
CA ARG A 65 -15.13 62.99 -7.81
C ARG A 65 -14.17 62.93 -9.01
N PRO A 66 -14.39 63.77 -10.03
CA PRO A 66 -13.55 63.79 -11.23
C PRO A 66 -12.08 64.15 -10.94
N ASP A 67 -11.84 64.88 -9.85
CA ASP A 67 -10.51 65.20 -9.30
C ASP A 67 -9.71 63.96 -8.84
N LEU A 68 -10.41 62.91 -8.41
CA LEU A 68 -9.83 61.66 -7.90
C LEU A 68 -9.93 60.52 -8.91
N GLY A 69 -10.90 60.58 -9.82
CA GLY A 69 -11.20 59.55 -10.80
C GLY A 69 -10.04 59.21 -11.74
N TRP A 70 -9.28 60.22 -12.18
CA TRP A 70 -8.12 60.01 -13.05
C TRP A 70 -6.94 59.30 -12.33
N LEU A 71 -6.82 59.46 -11.01
CA LEU A 71 -5.80 58.79 -10.18
C LEU A 71 -6.12 57.31 -9.96
N LEU A 72 -7.38 56.90 -10.10
CA LEU A 72 -7.79 55.49 -9.96
C LEU A 72 -7.46 54.66 -11.21
N TRP A 73 -7.25 55.30 -12.36
CA TRP A 73 -7.02 54.60 -13.64
C TRP A 73 -5.69 53.81 -13.68
N PRO A 74 -4.55 54.35 -13.21
CA PRO A 74 -3.30 53.60 -13.15
C PRO A 74 -3.35 52.44 -12.14
N LEU A 75 -3.90 52.68 -10.95
CA LEU A 75 -4.10 51.64 -9.91
C LEU A 75 -5.01 50.51 -10.42
N TRP A 76 -6.06 50.88 -11.14
CA TRP A 76 -6.94 49.94 -11.82
C TRP A 76 -6.19 49.14 -12.87
N SER A 77 -5.48 49.79 -13.79
CA SER A 77 -4.78 49.11 -14.89
C SER A 77 -3.79 48.03 -14.41
N VAL A 78 -3.08 48.28 -13.31
CA VAL A 78 -2.15 47.31 -12.71
C VAL A 78 -2.90 46.17 -12.02
N THR A 79 -3.89 46.49 -11.18
CA THR A 79 -4.68 45.47 -10.46
C THR A 79 -5.45 44.58 -11.43
N PHE A 80 -5.94 45.16 -12.52
CA PHE A 80 -6.69 44.51 -13.57
C PHE A 80 -5.81 43.59 -14.43
N ALA A 81 -4.61 44.05 -14.79
CA ALA A 81 -3.63 43.21 -15.49
C ALA A 81 -3.27 41.97 -14.64
N ILE A 82 -3.09 42.13 -13.32
CA ILE A 82 -2.84 41.02 -12.40
C ILE A 82 -4.07 40.10 -12.32
N TYR A 83 -5.27 40.65 -12.17
CA TYR A 83 -6.51 39.88 -12.09
C TYR A 83 -6.80 39.07 -13.38
N TYR A 84 -6.66 39.68 -14.55
CA TYR A 84 -6.78 39.03 -15.85
C TYR A 84 -5.73 37.94 -16.01
N PHE A 85 -4.49 38.23 -15.63
CA PHE A 85 -3.43 37.23 -15.67
C PHE A 85 -3.74 36.04 -14.76
N LEU A 86 -4.18 36.27 -13.52
CA LEU A 86 -4.50 35.21 -12.57
C LEU A 86 -5.71 34.37 -13.01
N THR A 87 -6.78 34.98 -13.50
CA THR A 87 -7.96 34.26 -14.01
C THR A 87 -7.64 33.53 -15.31
N ALA A 88 -6.86 34.11 -16.21
CA ALA A 88 -6.40 33.43 -17.42
C ALA A 88 -5.43 32.28 -17.09
N TYR A 89 -4.54 32.47 -16.12
CA TYR A 89 -3.63 31.43 -15.66
C TYR A 89 -4.37 30.28 -14.95
N ASP A 90 -5.39 30.59 -14.15
CA ASP A 90 -6.23 29.55 -13.54
C ASP A 90 -7.10 28.84 -14.57
N ALA A 91 -7.68 29.55 -15.55
CA ALA A 91 -8.34 28.97 -16.72
C ALA A 91 -7.41 28.02 -17.50
N TYR A 92 -6.17 28.45 -17.73
CA TYR A 92 -5.13 27.66 -18.38
C TYR A 92 -4.77 26.40 -17.59
N ARG A 93 -4.64 26.50 -16.27
CA ARG A 93 -4.42 25.34 -15.39
C ARG A 93 -5.60 24.36 -15.44
N GLY A 94 -6.83 24.87 -15.42
CA GLY A 94 -8.04 24.06 -15.41
C GLY A 94 -8.41 23.52 -14.02
N PRO A 95 -9.46 22.69 -13.93
CA PRO A 95 -9.83 22.08 -12.65
C PRO A 95 -8.67 21.20 -12.15
N ARG A 96 -8.34 21.32 -10.85
CA ARG A 96 -7.52 20.31 -10.19
C ARG A 96 -8.39 19.06 -10.08
N LEU A 97 -8.16 18.07 -10.93
CA LEU A 97 -8.74 16.75 -10.74
C LEU A 97 -8.21 16.22 -9.41
N GLU A 98 -9.07 16.10 -8.40
CA GLU A 98 -8.66 15.49 -7.16
C GLU A 98 -8.35 14.01 -7.39
N GLU A 99 -7.20 13.57 -6.87
CA GLU A 99 -6.83 12.17 -6.88
C GLU A 99 -7.88 11.35 -6.12
N ALA A 100 -8.28 10.21 -6.68
CA ALA A 100 -9.26 9.34 -6.02
C ALA A 100 -8.73 8.93 -4.62
N PRO A 101 -9.57 8.94 -3.56
CA PRO A 101 -9.12 8.62 -2.20
C PRO A 101 -8.39 7.27 -2.11
N CYS A 102 -8.90 6.26 -2.82
CA CYS A 102 -8.30 4.93 -2.89
C CYS A 102 -6.92 4.89 -3.55
N ARG A 103 -6.58 5.84 -4.43
CA ARG A 103 -5.23 5.99 -5.01
C ARG A 103 -4.32 6.78 -4.07
N ARG A 104 -4.82 7.88 -3.51
CA ARG A 104 -4.10 8.75 -2.57
C ARG A 104 -3.60 7.98 -1.34
N ASP A 105 -4.46 7.15 -0.76
CA ASP A 105 -4.17 6.44 0.50
C ASP A 105 -3.62 5.03 0.26
N CYS A 106 -3.41 4.63 -1.00
CA CYS A 106 -2.68 3.40 -1.32
C CYS A 106 -1.18 3.63 -1.09
N PRO A 107 -0.50 2.87 -0.21
CA PRO A 107 0.93 3.11 0.03
C PRO A 107 1.81 2.91 -1.20
N ALA A 108 1.45 1.97 -2.08
CA ALA A 108 2.11 1.75 -3.35
C ALA A 108 1.71 2.77 -4.44
N GLY A 109 0.71 3.62 -4.19
CA GLY A 109 0.22 4.65 -5.12
C GLY A 109 -0.47 4.09 -6.36
N LEU A 110 -1.12 2.92 -6.26
CA LEU A 110 -1.77 2.24 -7.38
C LEU A 110 -2.92 3.05 -7.96
N ASN A 111 -3.08 3.03 -9.28
CA ASN A 111 -4.22 3.66 -9.94
C ASN A 111 -5.48 2.79 -9.84
N VAL A 112 -6.06 2.76 -8.64
CA VAL A 112 -7.21 1.93 -8.29
C VAL A 112 -8.39 2.08 -9.25
N PRO A 113 -8.88 3.30 -9.53
CA PRO A 113 -10.04 3.44 -10.41
C PRO A 113 -9.83 2.90 -11.83
N ASP A 114 -8.62 3.04 -12.37
CA ASP A 114 -8.36 2.70 -13.76
C ASP A 114 -8.18 1.20 -13.98
N TYR A 115 -7.47 0.50 -13.10
CA TYR A 115 -7.42 -0.97 -13.22
C TYR A 115 -8.77 -1.60 -12.91
N ILE A 116 -9.58 -1.00 -12.03
CA ILE A 116 -10.96 -1.47 -11.81
C ILE A 116 -11.82 -1.23 -13.06
N SER A 117 -11.65 -0.10 -13.75
CA SER A 117 -12.35 0.14 -15.03
C SER A 117 -11.95 -0.91 -16.09
N LEU A 118 -10.69 -1.35 -16.10
CA LEU A 118 -10.23 -2.42 -16.98
C LEU A 118 -10.83 -3.78 -16.60
N VAL A 119 -10.94 -4.09 -15.30
CA VAL A 119 -11.64 -5.30 -14.81
C VAL A 119 -13.12 -5.27 -15.21
N ALA A 120 -13.81 -4.13 -15.03
CA ALA A 120 -15.22 -3.96 -15.44
C ALA A 120 -15.45 -4.21 -16.94
N ALA A 121 -14.41 -4.09 -17.76
CA ALA A 121 -14.42 -4.31 -19.19
C ALA A 121 -13.89 -5.70 -19.61
N GLY A 122 -13.60 -6.59 -18.67
CA GLY A 122 -13.00 -7.91 -18.92
C GLY A 122 -11.55 -7.86 -19.43
N ARG A 123 -10.86 -6.71 -19.31
CA ARG A 123 -9.50 -6.47 -19.83
C ARG A 123 -8.44 -6.76 -18.76
N TYR A 124 -8.42 -8.00 -18.27
CA TYR A 124 -7.59 -8.42 -17.14
C TYR A 124 -6.08 -8.24 -17.35
N ASP A 125 -5.56 -8.55 -18.55
CA ASP A 125 -4.13 -8.39 -18.86
C ASP A 125 -3.64 -6.94 -18.75
N GLU A 126 -4.51 -6.00 -19.13
CA GLU A 126 -4.20 -4.57 -19.04
C GLU A 126 -4.35 -4.06 -17.61
N ALA A 127 -5.33 -4.59 -16.87
CA ALA A 127 -5.49 -4.30 -15.44
C ALA A 127 -4.26 -4.76 -14.64
N ASP A 128 -3.79 -5.99 -14.84
CA ASP A 128 -2.60 -6.55 -14.18
C ASP A 128 -1.35 -5.75 -14.57
N ALA A 129 -1.16 -5.45 -15.87
CA ALA A 129 -0.05 -4.60 -16.33
C ALA A 129 -0.07 -3.21 -15.66
N LEU A 130 -1.23 -2.56 -15.55
CA LEU A 130 -1.38 -1.27 -14.90
C LEU A 130 -1.04 -1.31 -13.40
N ILE A 131 -1.40 -2.40 -12.71
CA ILE A 131 -0.99 -2.62 -11.31
C ILE A 131 0.54 -2.78 -11.23
N ARG A 132 1.13 -3.61 -12.10
CA ARG A 132 2.55 -3.95 -12.10
C ARG A 132 3.48 -2.78 -12.43
N LEU A 133 2.98 -1.73 -13.09
CA LEU A 133 3.71 -0.46 -13.26
C LEU A 133 4.20 0.13 -11.93
N LYS A 134 3.50 -0.14 -10.82
CA LYS A 134 3.84 0.39 -9.50
C LYS A 134 4.08 -0.67 -8.44
N ALA A 135 3.55 -1.88 -8.63
CA ALA A 135 3.73 -2.98 -7.70
C ALA A 135 3.89 -4.33 -8.44
N PRO A 136 5.11 -4.87 -8.57
CA PRO A 136 5.35 -6.10 -9.32
C PRO A 136 4.79 -7.37 -8.65
N LEU A 137 4.31 -7.27 -7.41
CA LEU A 137 3.75 -8.37 -6.60
C LEU A 137 2.21 -8.36 -6.61
N ALA A 138 1.60 -8.18 -7.79
CA ALA A 138 0.16 -7.95 -7.92
C ALA A 138 -0.71 -9.10 -7.38
N GLY A 139 -0.34 -10.35 -7.68
CA GLY A 139 -1.07 -11.54 -7.23
C GLY A 139 -1.00 -11.74 -5.72
N ILE A 140 0.16 -11.45 -5.11
CA ILE A 140 0.35 -11.44 -3.66
C ILE A 140 -0.48 -10.34 -3.02
N LEU A 141 -0.39 -9.10 -3.51
CA LEU A 141 -1.14 -7.96 -2.98
C LEU A 141 -2.66 -8.10 -3.17
N GLY A 142 -3.13 -8.90 -4.14
CA GLY A 142 -4.54 -9.24 -4.28
C GLY A 142 -5.07 -10.14 -3.16
N ARG A 143 -4.19 -10.79 -2.39
CA ARG A 143 -4.58 -11.75 -1.33
C ARG A 143 -4.39 -11.19 0.06
N ILE A 144 -3.20 -10.65 0.33
CA ILE A 144 -2.77 -10.32 1.71
C ILE A 144 -2.67 -8.83 2.02
N CYS A 145 -3.03 -7.96 1.06
CA CYS A 145 -3.03 -6.52 1.31
C CYS A 145 -4.09 -6.17 2.39
N PRO A 146 -3.79 -5.25 3.33
CA PRO A 146 -4.80 -4.73 4.27
C PRO A 146 -5.92 -3.91 3.62
N ALA A 147 -5.73 -3.55 2.36
CA ALA A 147 -6.69 -2.78 1.56
C ALA A 147 -7.15 -1.46 2.23
N PRO A 148 -6.23 -0.58 2.69
CA PRO A 148 -6.61 0.73 3.27
C PRO A 148 -7.39 1.60 2.27
N CYS A 149 -7.26 1.32 0.97
CA CYS A 149 -8.02 1.93 -0.09
C CYS A 149 -9.54 1.65 -0.03
N GLU A 150 -9.96 0.53 0.60
CA GLU A 150 -11.37 0.18 0.80
C GLU A 150 -11.98 1.02 1.93
N GLU A 151 -11.22 1.26 3.02
CA GLU A 151 -11.65 2.08 4.16
C GLU A 151 -11.99 3.53 3.76
N VAL A 152 -11.27 4.07 2.77
CA VAL A 152 -11.44 5.45 2.30
C VAL A 152 -12.29 5.56 1.04
N CYS A 153 -12.87 4.45 0.58
CA CYS A 153 -13.67 4.43 -0.63
C CYS A 153 -14.93 5.29 -0.47
N THR A 154 -15.22 6.17 -1.44
CA THR A 154 -16.40 7.06 -1.39
C THR A 154 -17.73 6.29 -1.30
N ARG A 155 -17.75 5.03 -1.77
CA ARG A 155 -18.92 4.13 -1.65
C ARG A 155 -19.32 3.87 -0.20
N THR A 156 -18.40 3.90 0.78
CA THR A 156 -18.70 3.73 2.22
C THR A 156 -19.74 4.72 2.77
N ARG A 157 -19.97 5.84 2.08
CA ARG A 157 -21.01 6.83 2.44
C ARG A 157 -22.40 6.49 1.90
N ILE A 158 -22.50 5.51 1.01
CA ILE A 158 -23.70 5.12 0.27
C ILE A 158 -24.05 3.66 0.61
N GLU A 159 -23.08 2.76 0.50
CA GLU A 159 -23.20 1.31 0.66
C GLU A 159 -21.84 0.69 1.07
N GLU A 160 -21.68 -0.63 0.96
CA GLU A 160 -20.39 -1.29 1.18
C GLU A 160 -19.29 -0.77 0.22
N PRO A 161 -18.02 -0.69 0.65
CA PRO A 161 -16.93 -0.27 -0.22
C PRO A 161 -16.72 -1.26 -1.38
N ILE A 162 -16.13 -0.75 -2.46
CA ILE A 162 -15.64 -1.62 -3.53
C ILE A 162 -14.61 -2.60 -2.96
N ALA A 163 -14.73 -3.87 -3.30
CA ALA A 163 -13.80 -4.95 -2.92
C ALA A 163 -12.49 -4.89 -3.75
N ILE A 164 -11.78 -3.76 -3.64
CA ILE A 164 -10.57 -3.40 -4.40
C ILE A 164 -9.50 -4.50 -4.35
N ARG A 165 -9.26 -5.12 -3.18
CA ARG A 165 -8.29 -6.22 -3.02
C ARG A 165 -8.70 -7.44 -3.83
N ALA A 166 -9.97 -7.82 -3.79
CA ALA A 166 -10.48 -8.96 -4.54
C ALA A 166 -10.47 -8.69 -6.06
N LEU A 167 -10.78 -7.47 -6.49
CA LEU A 167 -10.65 -7.06 -7.90
C LEU A 167 -9.19 -7.08 -8.37
N LYS A 168 -8.24 -6.66 -7.52
CA LYS A 168 -6.80 -6.80 -7.81
C LYS A 168 -6.39 -8.26 -7.96
N ARG A 169 -6.92 -9.16 -7.12
CA ARG A 169 -6.72 -10.60 -7.27
C ARG A 169 -7.30 -11.11 -8.58
N SER A 170 -8.51 -10.69 -8.95
CA SER A 170 -9.13 -11.05 -10.23
C SER A 170 -8.25 -10.62 -11.40
N ALA A 171 -7.81 -9.35 -11.44
CA ALA A 171 -6.88 -8.85 -12.46
C ALA A 171 -5.63 -9.74 -12.59
N ALA A 172 -4.97 -10.05 -11.48
CA ALA A 172 -3.74 -10.85 -11.48
C ALA A 172 -3.96 -12.36 -11.78
N THR A 173 -5.14 -12.90 -11.47
CA THR A 173 -5.45 -14.34 -11.64
C THR A 173 -5.99 -14.65 -13.03
N ASN A 174 -6.81 -13.75 -13.59
CA ASN A 174 -7.43 -13.91 -14.90
C ASN A 174 -6.57 -13.36 -16.05
N SER A 175 -5.40 -12.78 -15.75
CA SER A 175 -4.45 -12.37 -16.78
C SER A 175 -3.87 -13.61 -17.48
N SER A 176 -4.10 -13.69 -18.79
CA SER A 176 -3.63 -14.75 -19.69
C SER A 176 -2.15 -14.60 -20.02
N GLU A 177 -1.67 -13.36 -20.09
CA GLU A 177 -0.28 -13.00 -20.27
C GLU A 177 0.09 -11.94 -19.25
N LYS A 178 1.01 -12.27 -18.34
CA LYS A 178 1.67 -11.24 -17.53
C LYS A 178 2.55 -10.41 -18.45
N LYS A 179 1.97 -9.40 -19.09
CA LYS A 179 2.63 -8.57 -20.10
C LYS A 179 3.95 -8.06 -19.53
N ILE A 180 5.04 -8.56 -20.10
CA ILE A 180 6.37 -8.12 -19.79
C ILE A 180 6.50 -6.73 -20.41
N LEU A 181 6.50 -5.70 -19.55
CA LEU A 181 6.94 -4.39 -20.00
C LEU A 181 8.38 -4.55 -20.49
N PRO A 182 8.70 -4.15 -21.73
CA PRO A 182 10.02 -4.39 -22.29
C PRO A 182 11.08 -3.81 -21.35
N SER A 183 11.96 -4.68 -20.87
CA SER A 183 13.09 -4.29 -20.05
C SER A 183 13.91 -3.27 -20.83
N ALA A 184 14.34 -2.20 -20.16
CA ALA A 184 15.33 -1.32 -20.77
C ALA A 184 16.56 -2.16 -21.11
N VAL A 185 17.06 -2.05 -22.36
CA VAL A 185 18.38 -2.58 -22.74
C VAL A 185 19.38 -2.15 -21.65
N LEU A 186 20.23 -3.06 -21.16
CA LEU A 186 21.26 -2.70 -20.18
C LEU A 186 22.16 -1.60 -20.77
N TYR A 187 21.99 -0.37 -20.31
CA TYR A 187 22.79 0.78 -20.76
C TYR A 187 23.46 1.53 -19.61
N SER A 188 23.15 1.20 -18.35
CA SER A 188 23.86 1.79 -17.21
C SER A 188 25.21 1.09 -17.01
N LYS A 189 26.27 1.89 -16.81
CA LYS A 189 27.59 1.39 -16.41
C LYS A 189 27.67 1.08 -14.91
N HIS A 190 26.64 1.46 -14.14
CA HIS A 190 26.65 1.30 -12.70
C HIS A 190 26.13 -0.05 -12.26
N LYS A 191 26.74 -0.58 -11.20
CA LYS A 191 26.37 -1.85 -10.58
C LYS A 191 25.77 -1.63 -9.19
N VAL A 192 24.62 -2.25 -8.93
CA VAL A 192 23.89 -2.09 -7.67
C VAL A 192 23.75 -3.44 -6.96
N ALA A 193 24.00 -3.47 -5.66
CA ALA A 193 23.70 -4.62 -4.81
C ALA A 193 22.37 -4.41 -4.07
N VAL A 194 21.51 -5.42 -4.07
CA VAL A 194 20.31 -5.47 -3.23
C VAL A 194 20.46 -6.65 -2.28
N VAL A 195 20.35 -6.41 -0.97
CA VAL A 195 20.51 -7.44 0.06
C VAL A 195 19.17 -7.70 0.74
N GLY A 196 18.66 -8.92 0.56
CA GLY A 196 17.34 -9.39 0.97
C GLY A 196 16.37 -9.43 -0.21
N ALA A 197 16.01 -10.64 -0.65
CA ALA A 197 15.03 -10.94 -1.70
C ALA A 197 13.61 -11.13 -1.14
N GLY A 198 13.26 -10.37 -0.09
CA GLY A 198 11.87 -10.19 0.35
C GLY A 198 11.12 -9.16 -0.51
N PRO A 199 9.87 -8.78 -0.14
CA PRO A 199 9.03 -7.91 -0.97
C PRO A 199 9.69 -6.58 -1.36
N SER A 200 10.41 -5.96 -0.41
CA SER A 200 11.06 -4.66 -0.65
C SER A 200 12.26 -4.78 -1.60
N GLY A 201 13.12 -5.77 -1.40
CA GLY A 201 14.30 -5.96 -2.24
C GLY A 201 13.94 -6.45 -3.65
N LEU A 202 12.99 -7.39 -3.78
CA LEU A 202 12.45 -7.80 -5.08
C LEU A 202 11.88 -6.61 -5.86
N THR A 203 11.13 -5.74 -5.19
CA THR A 203 10.58 -4.52 -5.81
C THR A 203 11.67 -3.54 -6.22
N CYS A 204 12.67 -3.31 -5.37
CA CYS A 204 13.80 -2.44 -5.69
C CYS A 204 14.61 -2.97 -6.88
N ALA A 205 14.92 -4.27 -6.88
CA ALA A 205 15.65 -4.93 -7.96
C ALA A 205 14.89 -4.84 -9.29
N HIS A 206 13.58 -5.09 -9.28
CA HIS A 206 12.70 -4.92 -10.44
C HIS A 206 12.82 -3.52 -11.05
N PHE A 207 12.61 -2.47 -10.22
CA PHE A 207 12.59 -1.10 -10.71
C PHE A 207 13.96 -0.55 -11.09
N LEU A 208 15.05 -1.05 -10.50
CA LEU A 208 16.41 -0.74 -10.93
C LEU A 208 16.73 -1.42 -12.27
N ALA A 209 16.40 -2.71 -12.42
CA ALA A 209 16.64 -3.42 -13.67
C ALA A 209 15.84 -2.82 -14.84
N GLN A 210 14.58 -2.44 -14.62
CA GLN A 210 13.78 -1.69 -15.60
C GLN A 210 14.40 -0.32 -16.00
N ARG A 211 15.27 0.25 -15.16
CA ARG A 211 16.04 1.48 -15.44
C ARG A 211 17.41 1.22 -16.09
N GLY A 212 17.67 -0.03 -16.49
CA GLY A 212 18.86 -0.46 -17.21
C GLY A 212 20.09 -0.73 -16.33
N TYR A 213 19.92 -0.89 -15.01
CA TYR A 213 21.02 -1.24 -14.09
C TYR A 213 21.29 -2.74 -14.07
N SER A 214 22.56 -3.11 -13.87
CA SER A 214 22.93 -4.46 -13.44
C SER A 214 22.75 -4.57 -11.92
N VAL A 215 21.91 -5.51 -11.50
CA VAL A 215 21.51 -5.69 -10.11
C VAL A 215 21.91 -7.08 -9.62
N ASP A 216 22.79 -7.14 -8.62
CA ASP A 216 23.06 -8.37 -7.90
C ASP A 216 22.16 -8.42 -6.66
N LEU A 217 21.23 -9.38 -6.64
CA LEU A 217 20.26 -9.61 -5.57
C LEU A 217 20.76 -10.75 -4.68
N PHE A 218 21.13 -10.43 -3.45
CA PHE A 218 21.60 -11.39 -2.45
C PHE A 218 20.48 -11.77 -1.49
N ASP A 219 20.39 -13.04 -1.10
CA ASP A 219 19.49 -13.49 -0.04
C ASP A 219 20.17 -14.55 0.83
N LYS A 220 19.87 -14.54 2.13
CA LYS A 220 20.39 -15.53 3.08
C LYS A 220 19.76 -16.92 2.88
N GLU A 221 18.57 -16.96 2.28
CA GLU A 221 17.81 -18.16 2.04
C GLU A 221 18.10 -18.75 0.66
N SER A 222 17.76 -20.03 0.51
CA SER A 222 17.95 -20.76 -0.74
C SER A 222 17.00 -20.30 -1.87
N LYS A 223 15.86 -19.69 -1.51
CA LYS A 223 14.83 -19.22 -2.44
C LYS A 223 14.38 -17.80 -2.10
N PRO A 224 14.13 -16.94 -3.10
CA PRO A 224 13.63 -15.59 -2.86
C PRO A 224 12.16 -15.62 -2.40
N GLY A 225 11.74 -14.54 -1.74
CA GLY A 225 10.37 -14.34 -1.25
C GLY A 225 10.32 -13.84 0.19
N GLY A 226 11.34 -14.16 1.00
CA GLY A 226 11.38 -13.79 2.42
C GLY A 226 10.10 -14.19 3.15
N ILE A 227 9.51 -13.26 3.92
CA ILE A 227 8.29 -13.51 4.70
C ILE A 227 7.12 -14.06 3.86
N LEU A 228 7.04 -13.72 2.57
CA LEU A 228 5.98 -14.17 1.67
C LEU A 228 6.00 -15.68 1.46
N ARG A 229 7.22 -16.25 1.41
CA ARG A 229 7.44 -17.68 1.22
C ARG A 229 7.53 -18.41 2.55
N ASP A 230 8.27 -17.82 3.47
CA ASP A 230 8.79 -18.54 4.63
C ASP A 230 7.89 -18.42 5.86
N ILE A 231 6.93 -17.50 5.91
CA ILE A 231 6.17 -17.23 7.15
C ILE A 231 4.66 -17.17 6.91
N ILE A 232 4.21 -16.54 5.82
CA ILE A 232 2.78 -16.42 5.55
C ILE A 232 2.23 -17.80 5.14
N PRO A 233 1.26 -18.37 5.86
CA PRO A 233 0.76 -19.71 5.58
C PRO A 233 0.12 -19.86 4.19
N CYS A 234 0.26 -21.05 3.60
CA CYS A 234 -0.27 -21.37 2.25
C CYS A 234 -1.78 -21.15 2.11
N PHE A 235 -2.54 -21.36 3.19
CA PHE A 235 -3.99 -21.15 3.20
C PHE A 235 -4.39 -19.65 3.10
N ARG A 236 -3.47 -18.72 3.37
CA ARG A 236 -3.61 -17.28 3.10
C ARG A 236 -2.92 -16.84 1.82
N LEU A 237 -1.74 -17.38 1.56
CA LEU A 237 -0.92 -17.03 0.40
C LEU A 237 -0.34 -18.29 -0.24
N PRO A 238 -0.98 -18.82 -1.31
CA PRO A 238 -0.49 -20.00 -2.01
C PRO A 238 0.92 -19.79 -2.57
N GLN A 239 1.78 -20.80 -2.46
CA GLN A 239 3.20 -20.70 -2.86
C GLN A 239 3.36 -20.56 -4.36
N GLU A 240 2.40 -21.05 -5.14
CA GLU A 240 2.33 -20.90 -6.60
C GLU A 240 2.16 -19.43 -6.97
N VAL A 241 1.40 -18.66 -6.19
CA VAL A 241 1.19 -17.22 -6.39
C VAL A 241 2.47 -16.46 -6.08
N VAL A 242 3.13 -16.81 -4.97
CA VAL A 242 4.44 -16.24 -4.60
C VAL A 242 5.46 -16.49 -5.69
N GLN A 243 5.56 -17.73 -6.16
CA GLN A 243 6.47 -18.11 -7.22
C GLN A 243 6.14 -17.36 -8.53
N SER A 244 4.87 -17.32 -8.91
CA SER A 244 4.42 -16.67 -10.15
C SER A 244 4.75 -15.17 -10.20
N ASP A 245 4.65 -14.44 -9.08
CA ASP A 245 5.02 -13.02 -9.02
C ASP A 245 6.54 -12.81 -8.97
N ILE A 246 7.30 -13.72 -8.34
CA ILE A 246 8.76 -13.70 -8.39
C ILE A 246 9.27 -14.00 -9.80
N ASP A 247 8.71 -15.01 -10.46
CA ASP A 247 9.05 -15.38 -11.84
C ASP A 247 8.77 -14.22 -12.79
N PHE A 248 7.68 -13.48 -12.60
CA PHE A 248 7.45 -12.24 -13.34
C PHE A 248 8.62 -11.26 -13.17
N ILE A 249 9.08 -11.02 -11.94
CA ILE A 249 10.20 -10.10 -11.68
C ILE A 249 11.48 -10.61 -12.35
N MET A 250 11.83 -11.87 -12.17
CA MET A 250 13.08 -12.44 -12.70
C MET A 250 13.06 -12.50 -14.22
N ASN A 251 11.97 -12.99 -14.83
CA ASN A 251 11.86 -13.17 -16.27
C ASN A 251 11.72 -11.85 -17.03
N SER A 252 11.07 -10.84 -16.44
CA SER A 252 10.96 -9.50 -17.06
C SER A 252 12.25 -8.68 -16.96
N ASN A 253 13.25 -9.14 -16.20
CA ASN A 253 14.45 -8.35 -15.89
C ASN A 253 15.73 -9.19 -15.98
N PRO A 254 16.28 -9.39 -17.19
CA PRO A 254 17.56 -10.10 -17.36
C PRO A 254 18.75 -9.41 -16.67
N GLY A 255 18.60 -8.15 -16.27
CA GLY A 255 19.59 -7.41 -15.47
C GLY A 255 19.71 -7.83 -14.01
N ILE A 256 18.82 -8.71 -13.51
CA ILE A 256 18.85 -9.19 -12.12
C ILE A 256 19.59 -10.54 -12.05
N LYS A 257 20.64 -10.61 -11.23
CA LYS A 257 21.33 -11.85 -10.89
C LYS A 257 21.11 -12.20 -9.42
N LEU A 258 20.48 -13.34 -9.16
CA LEU A 258 20.20 -13.83 -7.80
C LEU A 258 21.39 -14.62 -7.24
N PHE A 259 21.77 -14.32 -6.00
CA PHE A 259 22.80 -15.00 -5.21
C PHE A 259 22.17 -15.50 -3.90
N PRO A 260 21.65 -16.74 -3.87
CA PRO A 260 21.05 -17.32 -2.68
C PRO A 260 22.12 -17.80 -1.68
N ASN A 261 21.73 -18.05 -0.42
CA ASN A 261 22.61 -18.48 0.66
C ASN A 261 23.81 -17.54 0.88
N GLN A 262 23.55 -16.24 0.88
CA GLN A 262 24.54 -15.18 1.10
C GLN A 262 23.99 -14.21 2.16
N ALA A 263 24.25 -14.48 3.44
CA ALA A 263 23.80 -13.65 4.53
C ALA A 263 24.76 -12.48 4.81
N LEU A 264 24.19 -11.31 5.08
CA LEU A 264 24.97 -10.14 5.47
C LEU A 264 25.44 -10.27 6.91
N GLY A 265 26.74 -10.12 7.14
CA GLY A 265 27.39 -10.35 8.44
C GLY A 265 28.07 -11.72 8.55
N GLU A 266 27.73 -12.65 7.65
CA GLU A 266 28.32 -13.99 7.58
C GLU A 266 29.12 -14.11 6.27
N GLU A 267 28.52 -14.57 5.17
CA GLU A 267 29.19 -14.69 3.88
C GLU A 267 29.49 -13.33 3.24
N LEU A 268 28.62 -12.34 3.47
CA LEU A 268 28.75 -11.00 2.92
C LEU A 268 29.22 -9.99 3.96
N SER A 269 30.17 -9.14 3.55
CA SER A 269 30.59 -7.97 4.31
C SER A 269 30.10 -6.70 3.64
N LEU A 270 29.42 -5.81 4.39
CA LEU A 270 28.97 -4.52 3.86
C LEU A 270 30.13 -3.69 3.32
N ARG A 271 31.31 -3.75 3.95
CA ARG A 271 32.52 -3.06 3.47
C ARG A 271 32.99 -3.57 2.11
N LYS A 272 32.92 -4.90 1.89
CA LYS A 272 33.24 -5.49 0.58
C LYS A 272 32.22 -5.06 -0.47
N LEU A 273 30.93 -5.03 -0.12
CA LEU A 273 29.90 -4.54 -1.01
C LEU A 273 30.14 -3.07 -1.42
N GLU A 274 30.53 -2.19 -0.49
CA GLU A 274 30.78 -0.78 -0.82
C GLU A 274 31.99 -0.55 -1.73
N ALA A 275 32.96 -1.46 -1.69
CA ALA A 275 34.11 -1.47 -2.58
C ALA A 275 33.72 -1.94 -4.00
N SER A 276 32.79 -2.90 -4.11
CA SER A 276 32.44 -3.56 -5.37
C SER A 276 31.22 -2.96 -6.10
N TYR A 277 30.40 -2.18 -5.41
CA TYR A 277 29.14 -1.64 -5.96
C TYR A 277 29.07 -0.11 -5.83
N ASP A 278 28.32 0.50 -6.76
CA ASP A 278 28.13 1.95 -6.78
C ASP A 278 27.05 2.40 -5.78
N ALA A 279 26.05 1.54 -5.57
CA ALA A 279 25.00 1.71 -4.57
C ALA A 279 24.58 0.35 -3.98
N ILE A 280 24.09 0.38 -2.75
CA ILE A 280 23.63 -0.79 -2.01
C ILE A 280 22.25 -0.51 -1.41
N TYR A 281 21.31 -1.43 -1.57
CA TYR A 281 20.02 -1.41 -0.89
C TYR A 281 19.91 -2.54 0.13
N LEU A 282 19.61 -2.20 1.38
CA LEU A 282 19.40 -3.14 2.48
C LEU A 282 17.88 -3.34 2.72
N ALA A 283 17.40 -4.53 2.44
CA ALA A 283 16.02 -4.98 2.63
C ALA A 283 15.97 -6.18 3.59
N LEU A 284 16.60 -6.03 4.76
CA LEU A 284 16.89 -7.14 5.69
C LEU A 284 15.68 -7.66 6.48
N GLY A 285 14.58 -6.89 6.48
CA GLY A 285 13.38 -7.20 7.27
C GLY A 285 13.59 -7.06 8.79
N ALA A 286 12.63 -7.55 9.56
CA ALA A 286 12.66 -7.63 11.02
C ALA A 286 12.64 -9.10 11.47
N SER A 287 13.75 -9.81 11.26
CA SER A 287 13.75 -11.29 11.37
C SER A 287 13.90 -11.84 12.80
N ARG A 288 14.09 -11.01 13.81
CA ARG A 288 14.30 -11.46 15.19
C ARG A 288 13.00 -11.41 15.98
N PRO A 289 12.53 -12.51 16.60
CA PRO A 289 11.38 -12.45 17.50
C PRO A 289 11.75 -11.71 18.79
N ARG A 290 10.79 -10.95 19.35
CA ARG A 290 10.98 -10.30 20.65
C ARG A 290 10.75 -11.31 21.78
N PRO A 291 11.68 -11.44 22.75
CA PRO A 291 11.46 -12.28 23.92
C PRO A 291 10.44 -11.64 24.87
N LEU A 292 9.76 -12.48 25.66
CA LEU A 292 8.91 -12.06 26.77
C LEU A 292 9.71 -11.68 28.01
N MET A 293 10.90 -12.26 28.19
CA MET A 293 11.77 -12.05 29.35
C MET A 293 11.10 -12.45 30.67
N ILE A 294 10.41 -13.60 30.66
CA ILE A 294 9.73 -14.16 31.83
C ILE A 294 10.27 -15.55 32.18
N GLU A 295 10.05 -15.99 33.42
CA GLU A 295 10.48 -17.30 33.89
C GLU A 295 9.84 -18.43 33.06
N GLY A 296 10.63 -19.46 32.75
CA GLY A 296 10.19 -20.63 32.00
C GLY A 296 10.15 -20.46 30.46
N GLU A 297 10.60 -19.33 29.90
CA GLU A 297 10.60 -19.08 28.45
C GLU A 297 11.47 -20.07 27.65
N GLY A 298 12.42 -20.75 28.32
CA GLY A 298 13.26 -21.81 27.72
C GLY A 298 12.71 -23.23 27.84
N LEU A 299 11.51 -23.43 28.38
CA LEU A 299 10.90 -24.76 28.51
C LEU A 299 10.56 -25.35 27.12
N GLU A 300 10.65 -26.67 26.99
CA GLU A 300 10.21 -27.35 25.77
C GLU A 300 8.71 -27.07 25.54
N GLY A 301 8.31 -26.83 24.29
CA GLY A 301 6.93 -26.48 23.96
C GLY A 301 6.61 -24.99 24.04
N VAL A 302 7.51 -24.14 24.54
CA VAL A 302 7.46 -22.68 24.34
C VAL A 302 8.25 -22.35 23.07
N ILE A 303 7.54 -21.92 22.02
CA ILE A 303 8.12 -21.70 20.69
C ILE A 303 7.80 -20.29 20.17
N SER A 304 8.70 -19.74 19.36
CA SER A 304 8.45 -18.47 18.67
C SER A 304 7.42 -18.65 17.55
N GLY A 305 6.45 -17.73 17.45
CA GLY A 305 5.47 -17.73 16.35
C GLY A 305 6.09 -17.64 14.97
N LEU A 306 7.17 -16.86 14.82
CA LEU A 306 7.92 -16.81 13.56
C LEU A 306 8.54 -18.17 13.22
N SER A 307 9.19 -18.81 14.20
CA SER A 307 9.84 -20.12 13.99
C SER A 307 8.81 -21.21 13.69
N PHE A 308 7.70 -21.21 14.43
CA PHE A 308 6.57 -22.12 14.21
C PHE A 308 6.00 -21.98 12.79
N LEU A 309 5.61 -20.78 12.39
CA LEU A 309 5.07 -20.54 11.05
C LEU A 309 6.06 -20.92 9.95
N ARG A 310 7.35 -20.69 10.21
CA ARG A 310 8.41 -21.09 9.30
C ARG A 310 8.47 -22.58 9.09
N GLU A 311 8.51 -23.35 10.17
CA GLU A 311 8.51 -24.80 10.11
C GLU A 311 7.26 -25.35 9.44
N VAL A 312 6.10 -24.69 9.63
CA VAL A 312 4.84 -25.06 8.97
C VAL A 312 4.96 -24.87 7.46
N CYS A 313 5.48 -23.72 7.01
CA CYS A 313 5.62 -23.41 5.59
C CYS A 313 6.61 -24.35 4.86
N ILE A 314 7.69 -24.76 5.53
CA ILE A 314 8.70 -25.67 4.96
C ILE A 314 8.39 -27.16 5.21
N GLY A 315 7.24 -27.48 5.82
CA GLY A 315 6.79 -28.86 6.07
C GLY A 315 7.62 -29.63 7.11
N LYS A 316 8.26 -28.93 8.06
CA LYS A 316 9.10 -29.54 9.12
C LYS A 316 8.40 -29.66 10.47
N THR A 317 7.21 -29.07 10.65
CA THR A 317 6.49 -29.14 11.93
C THR A 317 5.80 -30.49 12.12
N LYS A 318 5.86 -31.03 13.35
CA LYS A 318 5.08 -32.20 13.77
C LYS A 318 3.62 -31.79 14.05
N SER A 319 2.69 -32.73 13.99
CA SER A 319 1.31 -32.47 14.43
C SER A 319 1.30 -31.95 15.87
N LEU A 320 0.48 -30.93 16.12
CA LEU A 320 0.22 -30.41 17.46
C LEU A 320 -0.93 -31.19 18.10
N SER A 321 -0.96 -31.25 19.43
CA SER A 321 -1.99 -31.94 20.19
C SER A 321 -2.40 -31.15 21.42
N GLY A 322 -3.64 -31.33 21.86
CA GLY A 322 -4.14 -30.73 23.09
C GLY A 322 -4.41 -29.23 22.97
N HIS A 323 -4.08 -28.46 24.02
CA HIS A 323 -4.33 -27.03 24.09
C HIS A 323 -3.09 -26.22 23.71
N VAL A 324 -3.24 -25.34 22.72
CA VAL A 324 -2.20 -24.41 22.27
C VAL A 324 -2.59 -22.98 22.67
N ALA A 325 -1.74 -22.34 23.47
CA ALA A 325 -1.89 -20.93 23.79
C ALA A 325 -1.01 -20.09 22.86
N VAL A 326 -1.59 -19.07 22.23
CA VAL A 326 -0.86 -18.12 21.38
C VAL A 326 -0.83 -16.77 22.06
N LEU A 327 0.37 -16.25 22.32
CA LEU A 327 0.56 -14.99 23.03
C LEU A 327 0.82 -13.85 22.03
N GLY A 328 -0.12 -12.93 21.90
CA GLY A 328 -0.01 -11.79 20.98
C GLY A 328 -1.36 -11.35 20.41
N GLY A 329 -1.35 -10.28 19.61
CA GLY A 329 -2.57 -9.77 18.96
C GLY A 329 -2.37 -9.30 17.52
N GLY A 330 -1.17 -9.48 16.95
CA GLY A 330 -0.87 -9.11 15.57
C GLY A 330 -1.12 -10.25 14.59
N ASN A 331 -0.93 -10.00 13.28
CA ASN A 331 -1.17 -10.99 12.23
C ASN A 331 -0.38 -12.29 12.45
N THR A 332 0.87 -12.24 12.94
CA THR A 332 1.63 -13.45 13.29
C THR A 332 0.93 -14.32 14.33
N ALA A 333 0.25 -13.73 15.32
CA ALA A 333 -0.48 -14.48 16.34
C ALA A 333 -1.72 -15.14 15.72
N VAL A 334 -2.47 -14.41 14.90
CA VAL A 334 -3.64 -14.94 14.19
C VAL A 334 -3.24 -16.08 13.23
N ASP A 335 -2.22 -15.87 12.41
CA ASP A 335 -1.70 -16.88 11.49
C ASP A 335 -1.21 -18.12 12.25
N SER A 336 -0.51 -17.94 13.36
CA SER A 336 -0.04 -19.04 14.20
C SER A 336 -1.20 -19.84 14.79
N ALA A 337 -2.27 -19.18 15.25
CA ALA A 337 -3.43 -19.84 15.82
C ALA A 337 -4.19 -20.67 14.77
N ARG A 338 -4.45 -20.07 13.61
CA ARG A 338 -5.11 -20.74 12.48
C ARG A 338 -4.28 -21.89 11.91
N ALA A 339 -2.95 -21.74 11.91
CA ALA A 339 -2.04 -22.80 11.54
C ALA A 339 -2.03 -23.94 12.59
N ALA A 340 -2.03 -23.62 13.88
CA ALA A 340 -2.06 -24.61 14.95
C ALA A 340 -3.30 -25.51 14.89
N LEU A 341 -4.49 -24.95 14.60
CA LEU A 341 -5.71 -25.73 14.39
C LEU A 341 -5.54 -26.76 13.27
N ARG A 342 -5.05 -26.32 12.11
CA ARG A 342 -4.76 -27.18 10.94
C ARG A 342 -3.65 -28.21 11.20
N MET A 343 -2.79 -27.97 12.18
CA MET A 343 -1.77 -28.94 12.63
C MET A 343 -2.30 -29.98 13.62
N GLY A 344 -3.60 -29.95 13.96
CA GLY A 344 -4.26 -30.96 14.80
C GLY A 344 -4.48 -30.56 16.27
N ALA A 345 -4.22 -29.31 16.63
CA ALA A 345 -4.52 -28.81 17.98
C ALA A 345 -6.03 -28.93 18.27
N LYS A 346 -6.38 -29.45 19.47
CA LYS A 346 -7.79 -29.66 19.88
C LYS A 346 -8.45 -28.36 20.36
N LYS A 347 -7.68 -27.50 21.01
CA LYS A 347 -8.10 -26.17 21.50
C LYS A 347 -6.97 -25.21 21.16
N VAL A 348 -7.30 -24.06 20.59
CA VAL A 348 -6.36 -22.97 20.36
C VAL A 348 -6.95 -21.70 20.93
N THR A 349 -6.18 -20.98 21.76
CA THR A 349 -6.63 -19.70 22.34
C THR A 349 -5.56 -18.65 22.18
N ILE A 350 -5.93 -17.50 21.60
CA ILE A 350 -5.08 -16.31 21.55
C ILE A 350 -5.30 -15.53 22.84
N PHE A 351 -4.22 -15.32 23.60
CA PHE A 351 -4.19 -14.46 24.77
C PHE A 351 -3.57 -13.11 24.37
N TYR A 352 -4.33 -12.05 24.57
CA TYR A 352 -3.91 -10.69 24.25
C TYR A 352 -4.03 -9.78 25.47
N ARG A 353 -2.94 -9.07 25.78
CA ARG A 353 -2.85 -8.20 26.96
C ARG A 353 -3.74 -6.95 26.92
N ARG A 354 -4.43 -6.66 25.81
CA ARG A 354 -5.34 -5.50 25.65
C ARG A 354 -6.72 -5.97 25.14
N MET A 355 -7.62 -5.02 24.94
CA MET A 355 -8.95 -5.28 24.36
C MET A 355 -8.87 -5.58 22.86
N ARG A 356 -9.93 -6.21 22.32
CA ARG A 356 -10.11 -6.52 20.89
C ARG A 356 -9.83 -5.32 19.98
N ILE A 357 -10.41 -4.16 20.30
CA ILE A 357 -10.26 -2.91 19.52
C ILE A 357 -8.79 -2.44 19.41
N ASN A 358 -7.91 -2.97 20.26
CA ASN A 358 -6.49 -2.64 20.25
C ASN A 358 -5.63 -3.72 19.57
N MET A 359 -6.20 -4.80 19.04
CA MET A 359 -5.45 -5.82 18.31
C MET A 359 -4.86 -5.22 17.03
N PRO A 360 -3.55 -5.38 16.78
CA PRO A 360 -2.94 -4.94 15.52
C PRO A 360 -3.29 -5.80 14.30
N ALA A 361 -3.79 -7.03 14.50
CA ALA A 361 -4.19 -7.88 13.39
C ALA A 361 -5.36 -7.27 12.59
N TYR A 362 -5.43 -7.59 11.30
CA TYR A 362 -6.53 -7.11 10.47
C TYR A 362 -7.86 -7.70 10.92
N LYS A 363 -8.92 -6.89 10.86
CA LYS A 363 -10.23 -7.24 11.42
C LYS A 363 -10.77 -8.52 10.79
N GLU A 364 -10.66 -8.65 9.48
CA GLU A 364 -11.12 -9.81 8.71
C GLU A 364 -10.38 -11.08 9.13
N GLU A 365 -9.09 -10.98 9.43
CA GLU A 365 -8.27 -12.12 9.86
C GLU A 365 -8.66 -12.61 11.26
N ILE A 366 -9.03 -11.69 12.15
CA ILE A 366 -9.52 -12.02 13.49
C ILE A 366 -10.88 -12.75 13.37
N GLU A 367 -11.78 -12.22 12.54
CA GLU A 367 -13.10 -12.80 12.30
C GLU A 367 -13.02 -14.19 11.68
N GLU A 368 -12.12 -14.40 10.71
CA GLU A 368 -11.85 -15.73 10.15
C GLU A 368 -11.29 -16.71 11.18
N ALA A 369 -10.39 -16.27 12.05
CA ALA A 369 -9.85 -17.13 13.11
C ALA A 369 -10.95 -17.60 14.08
N GLU A 370 -11.85 -16.71 14.47
CA GLU A 370 -13.00 -17.08 15.33
C GLU A 370 -13.97 -18.04 14.62
N LYS A 371 -14.25 -17.81 13.33
CA LYS A 371 -15.05 -18.74 12.50
C LYS A 371 -14.41 -20.14 12.42
N GLU A 372 -13.08 -20.22 12.45
CA GLU A 372 -12.33 -21.48 12.50
C GLU A 372 -12.29 -22.15 13.90
N GLY A 373 -12.82 -21.49 14.94
CA GLY A 373 -12.85 -22.00 16.30
C GLY A 373 -11.67 -21.57 17.19
N VAL A 374 -10.89 -20.55 16.78
CA VAL A 374 -9.87 -19.96 17.65
C VAL A 374 -10.54 -19.16 18.77
N GLY A 375 -10.26 -19.51 20.02
CA GLY A 375 -10.69 -18.72 21.17
C GLY A 375 -9.89 -17.44 21.32
N LEU A 376 -10.52 -16.34 21.77
CA LEU A 376 -9.85 -15.08 22.09
C LEU A 376 -10.03 -14.75 23.57
N HIS A 377 -8.92 -14.52 24.29
CA HIS A 377 -8.91 -14.09 25.67
C HIS A 377 -8.16 -12.76 25.78
N PHE A 378 -8.90 -11.70 26.14
CA PHE A 378 -8.38 -10.34 26.26
C PHE A 378 -7.94 -9.99 27.68
N LEU A 379 -7.17 -8.92 27.81
CA LEU A 379 -6.69 -8.43 29.10
C LEU A 379 -5.92 -9.49 29.90
N ALA A 380 -5.20 -10.36 29.20
CA ALA A 380 -4.39 -11.43 29.77
C ALA A 380 -2.90 -11.17 29.50
N SER A 381 -2.10 -11.02 30.56
CA SER A 381 -0.64 -10.88 30.44
C SER A 381 0.05 -12.08 31.10
N PRO A 382 0.93 -12.82 30.40
CA PRO A 382 1.66 -13.92 31.00
C PRO A 382 2.67 -13.40 32.03
N ILE A 383 2.81 -14.10 33.15
CA ILE A 383 3.76 -13.80 34.23
C ILE A 383 4.94 -14.78 34.20
N LYS A 384 4.64 -16.08 34.05
CA LYS A 384 5.64 -17.15 33.97
C LYS A 384 5.05 -18.40 33.31
N PHE A 385 5.93 -19.24 32.78
CA PHE A 385 5.61 -20.59 32.32
C PHE A 385 6.07 -21.61 33.36
N GLU A 386 5.20 -22.58 33.68
CA GLU A 386 5.49 -23.63 34.66
C GLU A 386 5.63 -24.99 33.97
N GLY A 387 6.56 -25.80 34.48
CA GLY A 387 6.80 -27.15 34.00
C GLY A 387 8.19 -27.66 34.39
N LYS A 388 8.40 -28.99 34.37
CA LYS A 388 9.70 -29.59 34.75
C LYS A 388 10.72 -29.55 33.61
N LYS A 389 10.31 -29.97 32.42
CA LYS A 389 11.12 -30.00 31.18
C LYS A 389 10.35 -29.40 30.00
N ARG A 390 9.06 -29.73 29.93
CA ARG A 390 8.09 -29.15 29.01
C ARG A 390 7.18 -28.19 29.77
N VAL A 391 6.68 -27.17 29.08
CA VAL A 391 5.58 -26.36 29.59
C VAL A 391 4.35 -27.23 29.87
N GLU A 392 3.77 -27.03 31.04
CA GLU A 392 2.52 -27.66 31.48
C GLU A 392 1.45 -26.57 31.67
N ASN A 393 1.83 -25.41 32.23
CA ASN A 393 0.88 -24.34 32.53
C ASN A 393 1.46 -22.94 32.23
N ILE A 394 0.57 -21.97 32.03
CA ILE A 394 0.90 -20.53 32.00
C ILE A 394 0.21 -19.85 33.17
N VAL A 395 0.96 -19.05 33.93
CA VAL A 395 0.38 -18.16 34.94
C VAL A 395 0.12 -16.81 34.31
N PHE A 396 -1.12 -16.34 34.36
CA PHE A 396 -1.53 -15.04 33.83
C PHE A 396 -1.88 -14.07 34.95
N SER A 397 -1.67 -12.78 34.69
CA SER A 397 -2.26 -11.67 35.42
C SER A 397 -3.38 -11.05 34.58
N ARG A 398 -4.52 -10.77 35.23
CA ARG A 398 -5.58 -9.99 34.60
C ARG A 398 -5.15 -8.53 34.51
N MET A 399 -5.38 -7.93 33.35
CA MET A 399 -5.07 -6.54 33.09
C MET A 399 -6.34 -5.70 33.09
N THR A 400 -6.20 -4.42 33.40
CA THR A 400 -7.17 -3.37 33.08
C THR A 400 -6.48 -2.24 32.36
N LEU A 401 -7.27 -1.38 31.72
CA LEU A 401 -6.77 -0.18 31.06
C LEU A 401 -7.05 1.03 31.94
N SER A 402 -6.06 1.91 32.08
CA SER A 402 -6.24 3.18 32.77
C SER A 402 -7.20 4.09 32.00
N ASP A 403 -7.91 4.97 32.72
CA ASP A 403 -8.67 6.05 32.11
C ASP A 403 -7.74 6.98 31.31
N LEU A 404 -8.20 7.36 30.11
CA LEU A 404 -7.45 8.23 29.20
C LEU A 404 -7.39 9.66 29.75
N LYS A 405 -6.22 10.10 30.23
CA LYS A 405 -6.03 11.51 30.64
C LYS A 405 -5.49 12.44 29.55
N SER A 406 -4.96 11.95 28.42
CA SER A 406 -4.22 12.85 27.49
C SER A 406 -3.90 12.32 26.09
N GLY A 407 -4.82 11.67 25.38
CA GLY A 407 -4.61 11.28 23.96
C GLY A 407 -3.48 10.27 23.70
N ARG A 408 -2.79 9.80 24.75
CA ARG A 408 -1.87 8.66 24.72
C ARG A 408 -2.65 7.37 24.88
N ARG A 409 -2.09 6.27 24.36
CA ARG A 409 -2.67 4.92 24.48
C ARG A 409 -2.81 4.57 25.97
N SER A 410 -3.98 4.10 26.41
CA SER A 410 -4.23 3.71 27.81
C SER A 410 -3.13 2.79 28.35
N GLU A 411 -2.70 3.07 29.57
CA GLU A 411 -1.71 2.26 30.27
C GLU A 411 -2.34 0.94 30.70
N LEU A 412 -1.51 -0.11 30.72
CA LEU A 412 -1.91 -1.44 31.16
C LEU A 412 -1.57 -1.59 32.63
N ILE A 413 -2.57 -1.87 33.45
CA ILE A 413 -2.41 -2.01 34.90
C ILE A 413 -2.81 -3.44 35.28
N PRO A 414 -1.95 -4.20 35.99
CA PRO A 414 -2.35 -5.50 36.51
C PRO A 414 -3.40 -5.32 37.61
N VAL A 415 -4.45 -6.12 37.56
CA VAL A 415 -5.46 -6.17 38.61
C VAL A 415 -4.90 -6.99 39.77
N HIS A 416 -4.71 -6.35 40.92
CA HIS A 416 -4.05 -6.98 42.06
C HIS A 416 -4.87 -8.17 42.59
N GLY A 417 -4.20 -9.30 42.83
CA GLY A 417 -4.84 -10.53 43.30
C GLY A 417 -5.56 -11.36 42.22
N GLU A 418 -5.73 -10.84 41.01
CA GLU A 418 -6.37 -11.58 39.91
C GLU A 418 -5.33 -12.26 39.01
N GLN A 419 -4.88 -13.42 39.48
CA GLN A 419 -4.04 -14.35 38.72
C GLN A 419 -4.77 -15.67 38.52
N TRP A 420 -4.50 -16.33 37.39
CA TRP A 420 -5.00 -17.67 37.14
C TRP A 420 -3.96 -18.50 36.40
N ILE A 421 -4.17 -19.80 36.44
CA ILE A 421 -3.33 -20.80 35.78
C ILE A 421 -4.14 -21.38 34.63
N GLU A 422 -3.55 -21.44 33.43
CA GLU A 422 -4.12 -22.10 32.27
C GLU A 422 -3.23 -23.29 31.87
N ASP A 423 -3.82 -24.48 31.84
CA ASP A 423 -3.13 -25.71 31.40
C ASP A 423 -2.95 -25.70 29.88
N VAL A 424 -1.73 -25.95 29.41
CA VAL A 424 -1.35 -25.90 27.99
C VAL A 424 -0.32 -26.97 27.63
N ASN A 425 -0.34 -27.41 26.38
CA ASN A 425 0.66 -28.35 25.86
C ASN A 425 1.74 -27.64 25.03
N THR A 426 1.41 -26.48 24.48
CA THR A 426 2.31 -25.68 23.63
C THR A 426 1.96 -24.21 23.77
N VAL A 427 3.00 -23.38 23.83
CA VAL A 427 2.89 -21.93 23.86
C VAL A 427 3.57 -21.36 22.63
N ILE A 428 2.85 -20.57 21.85
CA ILE A 428 3.39 -19.86 20.70
C ILE A 428 3.51 -18.38 21.03
N VAL A 429 4.74 -17.88 21.13
CA VAL A 429 5.05 -16.49 21.46
C VAL A 429 5.11 -15.64 20.19
N ALA A 430 4.11 -14.78 20.00
CA ALA A 430 3.93 -13.93 18.82
C ALA A 430 3.73 -12.44 19.20
N VAL A 431 4.56 -11.94 20.13
CA VAL A 431 4.45 -10.58 20.71
C VAL A 431 5.19 -9.49 19.94
N GLY A 432 5.82 -9.83 18.81
CA GLY A 432 6.45 -8.87 17.92
C GLY A 432 7.79 -9.36 17.38
N GLN A 433 8.35 -8.55 16.48
CA GLN A 433 9.60 -8.82 15.80
C GLN A 433 10.42 -7.53 15.74
N GLU A 434 11.73 -7.66 15.62
CA GLU A 434 12.67 -6.56 15.55
C GLU A 434 13.78 -6.84 14.53
N PRO A 435 14.40 -5.78 13.98
CA PRO A 435 15.64 -5.92 13.22
C PRO A 435 16.76 -6.50 14.10
N ASP A 436 17.73 -7.16 13.49
CA ASP A 436 18.90 -7.67 14.20
C ASP A 436 19.85 -6.51 14.56
N ILE A 437 19.65 -5.92 15.73
CA ILE A 437 20.40 -4.75 16.22
C ILE A 437 21.90 -5.08 16.32
N LYS A 438 22.26 -6.31 16.72
CA LYS A 438 23.67 -6.71 16.86
C LYS A 438 24.35 -6.69 15.51
N LEU A 439 23.72 -7.29 14.50
CA LEU A 439 24.20 -7.23 13.13
C LEU A 439 24.33 -5.77 12.67
N LEU A 440 23.28 -4.96 12.80
CA LEU A 440 23.30 -3.55 12.36
C LEU A 440 24.41 -2.72 13.02
N GLY A 441 24.67 -2.96 14.31
CA GLY A 441 25.78 -2.34 15.04
C GLY A 441 27.15 -2.71 14.45
N THR A 442 27.38 -3.99 14.15
CA THR A 442 28.64 -4.43 13.51
C THR A 442 28.85 -3.85 12.12
N LEU A 443 27.76 -3.51 11.42
CA LEU A 443 27.78 -2.89 10.10
C LEU A 443 28.02 -1.37 10.12
N GLY A 444 28.06 -0.74 11.30
CA GLY A 444 28.26 0.70 11.47
C GLY A 444 27.07 1.54 11.01
N LEU A 445 25.85 0.99 11.06
CA LEU A 445 24.62 1.69 10.70
C LEU A 445 24.00 2.34 11.93
N LEU A 446 23.51 3.58 11.78
CA LEU A 446 22.76 4.24 12.86
C LEU A 446 21.36 3.64 12.97
N THR A 447 20.97 3.28 14.20
CA THR A 447 19.61 2.81 14.51
C THR A 447 18.87 3.81 15.40
N ASP A 448 17.54 3.68 15.46
CA ASP A 448 16.73 4.33 16.47
C ASP A 448 16.59 3.46 17.74
N ILE A 449 15.79 3.94 18.68
CA ILE A 449 15.58 3.28 19.98
C ILE A 449 14.87 1.92 19.84
N ASP A 450 14.14 1.70 18.75
CA ASP A 450 13.47 0.44 18.44
C ASP A 450 14.36 -0.51 17.63
N GLY A 451 15.62 -0.15 17.38
CA GLY A 451 16.55 -0.95 16.59
C GLY A 451 16.35 -0.84 15.08
N LYS A 452 15.52 0.08 14.58
CA LYS A 452 15.28 0.27 13.14
C LYS A 452 16.40 1.13 12.54
N ILE A 453 16.76 0.84 11.29
CA ILE A 453 17.79 1.61 10.57
C ILE A 453 17.28 3.04 10.33
N LYS A 454 18.07 4.03 10.76
CA LYS A 454 17.76 5.44 10.49
C LYS A 454 18.06 5.77 9.03
N VAL A 455 17.06 6.29 8.35
CA VAL A 455 17.17 6.78 6.98
C VAL A 455 16.59 8.19 6.83
N ASN A 456 17.06 8.93 5.83
CA ASN A 456 16.45 10.20 5.46
C ASN A 456 15.22 10.01 4.55
N ARG A 457 14.61 11.12 4.07
CA ARG A 457 13.43 11.08 3.17
C ARG A 457 13.66 10.33 1.85
N LYS A 458 14.91 10.18 1.42
CA LYS A 458 15.34 9.43 0.22
C LYS A 458 15.81 8.00 0.56
N LEU A 459 15.47 7.49 1.74
CA LEU A 459 15.86 6.17 2.21
C LEU A 459 17.39 5.94 2.31
N ALA A 460 18.19 7.01 2.28
CA ALA A 460 19.65 6.91 2.45
C ALA A 460 19.99 6.80 3.94
N THR A 461 20.92 5.91 4.26
CA THR A 461 21.41 5.65 5.62
C THR A 461 22.52 6.63 6.04
N SER A 462 23.16 6.39 7.18
CA SER A 462 24.37 7.10 7.60
C SER A 462 25.58 6.88 6.66
N ARG A 463 25.55 5.87 5.78
CA ARG A 463 26.64 5.54 4.87
C ARG A 463 26.29 5.97 3.45
N ARG A 464 27.18 6.73 2.81
CA ARG A 464 26.91 7.52 1.57
C ARG A 464 26.28 6.71 0.43
N LYS A 465 26.73 5.47 0.20
CA LYS A 465 26.27 4.61 -0.91
C LYS A 465 25.16 3.63 -0.50
N VAL A 466 24.72 3.65 0.77
CA VAL A 466 23.85 2.62 1.35
C VAL A 466 22.46 3.19 1.64
N PHE A 467 21.45 2.52 1.10
CA PHE A 467 20.04 2.79 1.28
C PHE A 467 19.38 1.63 2.02
N ALA A 468 18.26 1.87 2.70
CA ALA A 468 17.53 0.82 3.40
C ALA A 468 16.01 1.05 3.37
N GLY A 469 15.22 -0.02 3.44
CA GLY A 469 13.77 0.09 3.45
C GLY A 469 13.05 -1.23 3.76
N GLY A 470 11.72 -1.16 3.84
CA GLY A 470 10.90 -2.26 4.36
C GLY A 470 11.01 -2.38 5.88
N ASP A 471 10.77 -3.57 6.42
CA ASP A 471 10.59 -3.72 7.87
C ASP A 471 11.85 -3.41 8.70
N CYS A 472 13.04 -3.43 8.11
CA CYS A 472 14.27 -2.99 8.79
C CYS A 472 14.32 -1.47 9.06
N VAL A 473 13.45 -0.70 8.42
CA VAL A 473 13.28 0.76 8.59
C VAL A 473 11.93 1.09 9.22
N LEU A 474 10.86 0.44 8.78
CA LEU A 474 9.49 0.72 9.24
C LEU A 474 9.15 0.01 10.55
N GLY A 475 9.87 -1.07 10.90
CA GLY A 475 9.36 -2.11 11.79
C GLY A 475 8.39 -3.05 11.04
N PRO A 476 7.89 -4.11 11.70
CA PRO A 476 6.97 -5.06 11.08
C PRO A 476 5.75 -4.34 10.49
N SER A 477 5.61 -4.39 9.16
CA SER A 477 4.64 -3.58 8.41
C SER A 477 3.90 -4.39 7.34
N ALA A 478 2.97 -3.76 6.63
CA ALA A 478 2.24 -4.41 5.55
C ALA A 478 3.12 -4.59 4.30
N VAL A 479 2.92 -5.68 3.55
CA VAL A 479 3.68 -5.96 2.31
C VAL A 479 3.61 -4.80 1.29
N VAL A 480 2.48 -4.10 1.22
CA VAL A 480 2.31 -2.93 0.34
C VAL A 480 3.25 -1.76 0.71
N GLU A 481 3.63 -1.63 1.99
CA GLU A 481 4.60 -0.65 2.47
C GLU A 481 6.04 -1.03 2.09
N ALA A 482 6.36 -2.32 2.17
CA ALA A 482 7.64 -2.84 1.70
C ALA A 482 7.81 -2.61 0.18
N VAL A 483 6.74 -2.79 -0.61
CA VAL A 483 6.70 -2.48 -2.05
C VAL A 483 6.91 -0.97 -2.29
N ARG A 484 6.24 -0.10 -1.53
CA ARG A 484 6.44 1.35 -1.59
C ARG A 484 7.91 1.70 -1.37
N ASP A 485 8.52 1.19 -0.31
CA ASP A 485 9.91 1.48 0.03
C ASP A 485 10.88 0.95 -1.03
N GLY A 486 10.64 -0.25 -1.56
CA GLY A 486 11.46 -0.81 -2.64
C GLY A 486 11.45 0.06 -3.90
N ARG A 487 10.27 0.55 -4.30
CA ARG A 487 10.13 1.47 -5.44
C ARG A 487 10.81 2.81 -5.18
N ARG A 488 10.58 3.41 -4.01
CA ARG A 488 11.22 4.68 -3.61
C ARG A 488 12.74 4.56 -3.48
N ALA A 489 13.24 3.41 -3.06
CA ALA A 489 14.67 3.14 -2.98
C ALA A 489 15.30 3.08 -4.36
N ALA A 490 14.67 2.38 -5.32
CA ALA A 490 15.11 2.36 -6.71
C ALA A 490 15.17 3.79 -7.31
N GLU A 491 14.15 4.61 -7.07
CA GLU A 491 14.13 6.03 -7.47
C GLU A 491 15.25 6.85 -6.83
N SER A 492 15.51 6.63 -5.54
CA SER A 492 16.53 7.36 -4.78
C SER A 492 17.96 6.96 -5.17
N ILE A 493 18.18 5.68 -5.44
CA ILE A 493 19.46 5.15 -5.96
C ILE A 493 19.70 5.68 -7.37
N ASP A 494 18.67 5.69 -8.22
CA ASP A 494 18.78 6.23 -9.58
C ASP A 494 19.15 7.71 -9.56
N TYR A 495 18.51 8.50 -8.69
CA TYR A 495 18.85 9.90 -8.47
C TYR A 495 20.31 10.08 -7.99
N PHE A 496 20.75 9.22 -7.07
CA PHE A 496 22.10 9.28 -6.50
C PHE A 496 23.18 8.98 -7.54
N LEU A 497 22.96 7.99 -8.40
CA LEU A 497 23.93 7.56 -9.41
C LEU A 497 23.91 8.47 -10.66
N ARG A 498 22.73 8.96 -11.06
CA ARG A 498 22.54 9.71 -12.31
C ARG A 498 21.79 11.05 -12.12
N PRO A 499 22.32 11.99 -11.30
CA PRO A 499 21.61 13.23 -10.96
C PRO A 499 21.33 14.14 -12.17
N ARG A 500 22.19 14.13 -13.20
CA ARG A 500 22.05 14.99 -14.39
C ARG A 500 20.98 14.52 -15.38
N LEU A 501 20.71 13.22 -15.47
CA LEU A 501 19.62 12.68 -16.30
C LEU A 501 18.25 12.93 -15.65
N PHE A 502 18.22 13.03 -14.32
CA PHE A 502 17.04 13.36 -13.53
C PHE A 502 16.47 14.74 -13.91
N SER A 503 17.32 15.74 -14.15
CA SER A 503 16.89 17.09 -14.55
C SER A 503 16.33 17.19 -15.98
N ALA A 504 16.67 16.26 -16.88
CA ALA A 504 16.33 16.36 -18.31
C ALA A 504 15.07 15.56 -18.72
N ASN A 505 14.72 14.47 -18.02
CA ASN A 505 13.75 13.48 -18.53
C ASN A 505 12.53 13.19 -17.62
N ILE A 506 12.39 13.82 -16.47
CA ILE A 506 11.43 13.37 -15.45
C ILE A 506 9.98 13.73 -15.67
N ALA A 507 9.70 14.89 -16.25
CA ALA A 507 8.31 15.26 -16.52
C ALA A 507 7.64 14.36 -17.59
N ARG A 508 8.40 13.50 -18.30
CA ARG A 508 7.89 12.67 -19.40
C ARG A 508 7.81 11.16 -19.11
N MET A 509 8.68 10.60 -18.28
CA MET A 509 8.74 9.14 -18.07
C MET A 509 7.97 8.61 -16.85
N PHE A 510 7.78 9.41 -15.80
CA PHE A 510 7.32 8.89 -14.49
C PHE A 510 5.89 9.29 -14.08
N GLU A 511 5.29 10.27 -14.75
CA GLU A 511 3.88 10.65 -14.52
C GLU A 511 2.93 10.07 -15.57
N PHE A 512 3.46 9.48 -16.63
CA PHE A 512 2.66 8.96 -17.72
C PHE A 512 2.37 7.47 -17.51
N GLU A 513 1.25 7.18 -16.84
CA GLU A 513 0.64 5.86 -16.96
C GLU A 513 0.10 5.74 -18.39
N PRO A 514 0.52 4.73 -19.18
CA PRO A 514 0.03 4.58 -20.54
C PRO A 514 -1.49 4.50 -20.53
N GLY A 515 -2.13 5.34 -21.35
CA GLY A 515 -3.58 5.28 -21.52
C GLY A 515 -3.94 3.97 -22.20
N PHE A 516 -4.41 2.98 -21.44
CA PHE A 516 -4.93 1.70 -21.94
C PHE A 516 -6.28 1.87 -22.66
N GLY A 517 -6.48 2.93 -23.44
CA GLY A 517 -7.76 3.20 -24.13
C GLY A 517 -8.96 3.30 -23.17
N LEU A 518 -8.74 3.77 -21.93
CA LEU A 518 -9.76 3.94 -20.88
C LEU A 518 -10.88 4.91 -21.26
N ASP A 519 -10.72 5.62 -22.37
CA ASP A 519 -11.65 6.55 -22.98
C ASP A 519 -12.63 5.91 -23.96
N ARG A 520 -12.35 4.69 -24.41
CA ARG A 520 -13.29 3.85 -25.17
C ARG A 520 -14.17 3.00 -24.27
N LEU A 521 -13.86 2.94 -22.98
CA LEU A 521 -14.73 2.32 -22.00
C LEU A 521 -15.84 3.33 -21.72
N GLU A 522 -17.04 3.07 -22.27
CA GLU A 522 -18.24 3.84 -21.93
C GLU A 522 -18.34 3.90 -20.41
N GLY A 523 -18.40 5.12 -19.88
CA GLY A 523 -18.42 5.37 -18.46
C GLY A 523 -19.52 4.51 -17.86
N SER A 524 -19.18 3.68 -16.87
CA SER A 524 -20.15 2.97 -16.05
C SER A 524 -21.25 3.97 -15.71
N ALA A 525 -22.42 3.80 -16.34
CA ALA A 525 -23.56 4.64 -16.04
C ALA A 525 -23.69 4.68 -14.53
N TRP A 526 -23.97 5.86 -13.96
CA TRP A 526 -24.23 6.06 -12.55
C TRP A 526 -25.39 5.14 -12.12
N SER A 527 -25.15 3.86 -11.91
CA SER A 527 -26.13 2.93 -11.37
C SER A 527 -26.08 3.11 -9.86
N VAL A 528 -26.88 4.08 -9.41
CA VAL A 528 -27.20 4.29 -7.99
C VAL A 528 -28.11 3.17 -7.47
N ARG A 529 -28.53 2.23 -8.32
CA ARG A 529 -29.44 1.14 -7.94
C ARG A 529 -28.91 -0.20 -8.41
N ASN A 530 -28.23 -0.90 -7.50
CA ASN A 530 -28.51 -2.31 -7.27
C ASN A 530 -28.66 -2.50 -5.75
N PRO A 531 -29.87 -2.31 -5.20
CA PRO A 531 -30.14 -2.37 -3.75
C PRO A 531 -29.99 -3.77 -3.12
N GLY A 532 -29.18 -4.65 -3.70
CA GLY A 532 -29.04 -6.04 -3.26
C GLY A 532 -27.75 -6.71 -3.69
N PHE A 533 -26.71 -5.96 -4.07
CA PHE A 533 -25.38 -6.56 -4.24
C PHE A 533 -24.70 -6.62 -2.88
N GLU A 534 -25.03 -7.65 -2.09
CA GLU A 534 -24.10 -8.12 -1.05
C GLU A 534 -22.86 -8.63 -1.77
N SER A 535 -21.67 -8.22 -1.34
CA SER A 535 -20.40 -8.67 -1.90
C SER A 535 -20.40 -10.21 -2.00
N ARG A 536 -20.56 -10.74 -3.21
CA ARG A 536 -20.58 -12.19 -3.51
C ARG A 536 -19.18 -12.79 -3.46
N ARG A 537 -18.38 -12.40 -2.47
CA ARG A 537 -17.11 -13.06 -2.19
C ARG A 537 -17.44 -14.48 -1.81
N LYS A 538 -16.85 -15.44 -2.53
CA LYS A 538 -16.89 -16.83 -2.08
C LYS A 538 -16.00 -16.92 -0.84
N GLU A 539 -16.59 -17.00 0.34
CA GLU A 539 -15.89 -17.60 1.47
C GLU A 539 -15.72 -19.09 1.18
N ALA A 540 -14.62 -19.71 1.62
CA ALA A 540 -14.52 -21.16 1.56
C ALA A 540 -15.70 -21.77 2.34
N SER A 541 -16.54 -22.53 1.63
CA SER A 541 -17.81 -23.04 2.16
C SER A 541 -17.70 -24.07 3.29
N ASP A 542 -16.49 -24.58 3.56
CA ASP A 542 -16.26 -25.67 4.51
C ASP A 542 -15.17 -25.30 5.54
N PHE A 543 -15.55 -24.57 6.59
CA PHE A 543 -14.75 -24.48 7.81
C PHE A 543 -14.63 -25.83 8.54
N GLU A 544 -15.48 -26.81 8.19
CA GLU A 544 -15.51 -28.16 8.79
C GLU A 544 -14.31 -29.05 8.38
N LYS A 545 -13.61 -28.72 7.28
CA LYS A 545 -12.41 -29.45 6.84
C LYS A 545 -11.23 -28.49 6.67
N LEU A 546 -10.69 -28.03 7.80
CA LEU A 546 -9.48 -27.20 7.83
C LEU A 546 -8.32 -27.93 7.14
N SER A 547 -7.82 -27.36 6.05
CA SER A 547 -6.68 -27.89 5.29
C SER A 547 -5.59 -26.83 5.15
N MET A 548 -4.33 -27.27 5.22
CA MET A 548 -3.16 -26.45 4.92
C MET A 548 -3.01 -26.11 3.44
N ALA A 549 -3.56 -26.95 2.56
CA ALA A 549 -3.40 -26.82 1.11
C ALA A 549 -4.49 -25.97 0.45
N LYS A 550 -5.60 -25.69 1.16
CA LYS A 550 -6.75 -24.97 0.58
C LYS A 550 -6.70 -23.50 0.98
N GLU A 551 -6.73 -22.61 -0.02
CA GLU A 551 -6.87 -21.17 0.20
C GLU A 551 -8.25 -20.89 0.87
N VAL A 552 -8.26 -20.09 1.94
CA VAL A 552 -9.49 -19.83 2.73
C VAL A 552 -10.36 -18.76 2.09
N MET A 553 -9.73 -17.73 1.55
CA MET A 553 -10.41 -16.69 0.81
C MET A 553 -10.46 -17.08 -0.66
N CYS A 554 -11.64 -17.28 -1.23
CA CYS A 554 -11.80 -17.41 -2.67
C CYS A 554 -12.08 -16.03 -3.29
N GLY A 555 -11.70 -15.84 -4.55
CA GLY A 555 -12.01 -14.63 -5.29
C GLY A 555 -13.50 -14.55 -5.65
N PHE A 556 -13.81 -13.85 -6.73
CA PHE A 556 -15.15 -13.83 -7.30
C PHE A 556 -15.44 -15.10 -8.10
N ALA A 557 -16.72 -15.46 -8.23
CA ALA A 557 -17.12 -16.34 -9.32
C ALA A 557 -16.97 -15.59 -10.65
N LYS A 558 -16.86 -16.33 -11.76
CA LYS A 558 -16.71 -15.74 -13.09
C LYS A 558 -17.86 -14.77 -13.38
N GLY A 559 -17.55 -13.51 -13.66
CA GLY A 559 -18.51 -12.45 -13.98
C GLY A 559 -18.92 -11.59 -12.77
N ASP A 560 -18.86 -12.12 -11.54
CA ASP A 560 -19.19 -11.34 -10.34
C ASP A 560 -18.14 -10.23 -10.07
N ASP A 561 -16.89 -10.44 -10.51
CA ASP A 561 -15.82 -9.45 -10.45
C ASP A 561 -16.05 -8.25 -11.39
N GLU A 562 -16.55 -8.51 -12.60
CA GLU A 562 -16.88 -7.44 -13.54
C GLU A 562 -18.05 -6.59 -13.01
N ASP A 563 -19.04 -7.22 -12.41
CA ASP A 563 -20.20 -6.53 -11.82
C ASP A 563 -19.81 -5.73 -10.57
N GLU A 564 -18.96 -6.29 -9.70
CA GLU A 564 -18.37 -5.55 -8.59
C GLU A 564 -17.55 -4.35 -9.09
N ALA A 565 -16.76 -4.53 -10.15
CA ALA A 565 -15.95 -3.46 -10.72
C ALA A 565 -16.81 -2.32 -11.32
N LYS A 566 -17.96 -2.64 -11.93
CA LYS A 566 -18.93 -1.65 -12.46
C LYS A 566 -19.53 -0.76 -11.38
N ARG A 567 -19.48 -1.15 -10.10
CA ARG A 567 -19.88 -0.28 -8.98
C ARG A 567 -18.89 0.88 -8.75
N CYS A 568 -17.69 0.88 -9.32
CA CYS A 568 -16.73 1.96 -9.10
C CYS A 568 -17.28 3.33 -9.55
N LEU A 569 -17.23 4.34 -8.67
CA LEU A 569 -17.68 5.70 -8.99
C LEU A 569 -16.70 6.50 -9.86
N ALA A 570 -15.58 5.91 -10.28
CA ALA A 570 -14.50 6.57 -11.03
C ALA A 570 -14.18 7.99 -10.50
N CYS A 571 -13.95 8.11 -9.17
CA CYS A 571 -13.89 9.40 -8.47
C CYS A 571 -12.92 10.42 -9.07
N HIS A 572 -11.84 9.95 -9.72
CA HIS A 572 -10.86 10.79 -10.40
C HIS A 572 -11.39 11.44 -11.70
N LYS A 573 -12.40 10.86 -12.37
CA LYS A 573 -13.06 11.43 -13.56
C LYS A 573 -14.17 12.41 -13.17
N HIS A 574 -14.86 12.14 -12.07
CA HIS A 574 -16.02 12.92 -11.61
C HIS A 574 -15.71 13.92 -10.50
N ASN A 575 -14.42 14.08 -10.14
CA ASN A 575 -13.96 14.98 -9.08
C ASN A 575 -14.67 14.76 -7.73
N LEU A 576 -14.97 13.51 -7.37
CA LEU A 576 -15.71 13.16 -6.14
C LEU A 576 -14.80 13.04 -4.90
N GLY A 577 -13.50 13.38 -5.02
CA GLY A 577 -12.54 13.31 -3.92
C GLY A 577 -12.91 14.19 -2.71
N PHE A 578 -13.61 15.30 -2.94
CA PHE A 578 -13.97 16.27 -1.90
C PHE A 578 -15.03 15.73 -0.94
N LEU A 579 -15.87 14.79 -1.40
CA LEU A 579 -16.86 14.14 -0.54
C LEU A 579 -16.20 13.39 0.61
N TYR A 580 -14.92 13.05 0.54
CA TYR A 580 -14.22 12.48 1.68
C TYR A 580 -13.69 13.55 2.67
N LYS A 581 -13.30 14.73 2.18
CA LYS A 581 -12.69 15.80 3.02
C LYS A 581 -13.72 16.54 3.88
N THR A 582 -14.96 16.64 3.44
CA THR A 582 -16.01 17.30 4.20
C THR A 582 -16.73 16.27 5.07
N GLY A 583 -16.28 16.13 6.32
CA GLY A 583 -16.90 15.29 7.36
C GLY A 583 -18.32 15.70 7.78
N LYS A 584 -19.10 16.34 6.89
CA LYS A 584 -20.52 16.61 7.08
C LYS A 584 -21.33 15.70 6.17
N GLN A 585 -22.14 14.85 6.80
CA GLN A 585 -23.41 14.42 6.23
C GLN A 585 -24.22 15.70 5.95
N LYS A 586 -24.22 16.17 4.70
CA LYS A 586 -25.35 16.93 4.20
C LYS A 586 -25.77 16.21 2.92
N GLY A 587 -26.96 15.61 2.99
CA GLY A 587 -27.57 14.92 1.88
C GLY A 587 -27.59 15.82 0.66
N TYR A 588 -26.85 15.43 -0.36
CA TYR A 588 -27.20 15.79 -1.72
C TYR A 588 -28.13 14.67 -2.20
N VAL A 589 -29.40 14.80 -1.82
CA VAL A 589 -30.48 14.27 -2.66
C VAL A 589 -30.37 15.11 -3.92
N ALA A 590 -29.91 14.50 -5.02
CA ALA A 590 -30.01 15.14 -6.32
C ALA A 590 -31.50 15.29 -6.61
N GLN A 591 -31.98 16.54 -6.55
CA GLN A 591 -33.26 16.89 -7.12
C GLN A 591 -33.19 16.63 -8.62
N ASP A 592 -34.03 15.70 -9.05
CA ASP A 592 -34.67 15.69 -10.35
C ASP A 592 -35.11 17.11 -10.71
N GLU A 593 -34.56 17.71 -11.76
CA GLU A 593 -35.26 18.75 -12.51
C GLU A 593 -34.94 18.66 -14.01
N ARG A 594 -35.93 18.12 -14.73
CA ARG A 594 -36.29 18.20 -16.16
C ARG A 594 -35.67 17.22 -17.15
#